data_AF-A0A7J7MVY9-F1
#
_entry.id   AF-A0A7J7MVY9-F1
#
_cell.length_a   1.000
_cell.length_b   1.000
_cell.length_c   1.000
_cell.angle_alpha   90.00
_cell.angle_beta   90.00
_cell.angle_gamma   90.00
#
_symmetry.space_group_name_H-M   'P 1'
#
loop_
_entity.id
_entity.type
_entity.pdbx_description
1 polymer ?
#
loop_
_entity_poly.entity_id
_entity_poly.type
_entity_poly.pdbx_seq_one_letter_code
_entity_poly.pdbx_strand_id
1 'polypeptide(L)'
;MLEKFDTMSPIKEVTSKAKIITKFLYSRETVLKLVSKHVFERSLVNSSRIRSVRPSLTLENIVLEKENLQKMFGSSEWNTSIWASRADGKRVADLIEGPSFWSEATKVLKATIPLVRALHLINGDSKPQMSYIYETMDQVKETIKEEFKNKKICYMPFWKILDGIWNNILHRHIHAASYFLNPSLFYYDDFVADAEVAGGLLCCIVHMVEDKKIQDLILQKLDE
;
A
#
# COMPACT_ATOMS: atom_id res chain seq x y z
N MET A 1 3.82 -7.70 -4.58
CA MET A 1 4.15 -6.83 -3.44
C MET A 1 3.00 -6.81 -2.43
N LEU A 2 1.86 -6.16 -2.70
CA LEU A 2 0.68 -6.18 -1.80
C LEU A 2 0.09 -7.58 -1.54
N GLU A 3 0.16 -8.49 -2.49
CA GLU A 3 -0.31 -9.88 -2.30
C GLU A 3 0.41 -10.63 -1.16
N LYS A 4 1.63 -10.20 -0.79
CA LYS A 4 2.33 -10.78 0.37
C LYS A 4 1.71 -10.31 1.69
N PHE A 5 1.13 -9.10 1.73
CA PHE A 5 0.39 -8.60 2.90
C PHE A 5 -0.92 -9.38 3.10
N ASP A 6 -1.55 -9.86 2.02
CA ASP A 6 -2.75 -10.71 2.09
C ASP A 6 -2.50 -12.07 2.77
N THR A 7 -1.25 -12.45 3.02
CA THR A 7 -0.91 -13.63 3.83
C THR A 7 -1.14 -13.39 5.33
N MET A 8 -1.20 -12.14 5.79
CA MET A 8 -1.51 -11.80 7.17
C MET A 8 -3.01 -12.03 7.42
N SER A 9 -3.32 -12.86 8.42
CA SER A 9 -4.72 -13.16 8.79
C SER A 9 -5.58 -11.91 9.00
N PRO A 10 -5.13 -10.85 9.71
CA PRO A 10 -5.94 -9.65 9.91
C PRO A 10 -6.28 -8.92 8.59
N ILE A 11 -5.31 -8.80 7.68
CA ILE A 11 -5.51 -8.15 6.37
C ILE A 11 -6.50 -8.97 5.53
N LYS A 12 -6.29 -10.29 5.45
CA LYS A 12 -7.17 -11.19 4.71
C LYS A 12 -8.61 -11.14 5.20
N GLU A 13 -8.82 -11.07 6.51
CA GLU A 13 -10.14 -10.99 7.13
C GLU A 13 -10.85 -9.68 6.77
N VAL A 14 -10.18 -8.53 6.96
CA VAL A 14 -10.72 -7.21 6.61
C VAL A 14 -11.04 -7.11 5.13
N THR A 15 -10.13 -7.55 4.25
CA THR A 15 -10.34 -7.58 2.81
C THR A 15 -11.52 -8.48 2.42
N SER A 16 -11.73 -9.59 3.13
CA SER A 16 -12.89 -10.47 2.90
C SER A 16 -14.20 -9.81 3.32
N LYS A 17 -14.23 -9.09 4.45
CA LYS A 17 -15.39 -8.29 4.89
C LYS A 17 -15.72 -7.18 3.89
N ALA A 18 -14.72 -6.45 3.39
CA ALA A 18 -14.89 -5.44 2.36
C ALA A 18 -15.49 -6.01 1.05
N LYS A 19 -15.07 -7.22 0.65
CA LYS A 19 -15.65 -7.93 -0.50
C LYS A 19 -17.12 -8.31 -0.27
N ILE A 20 -17.48 -8.73 0.94
CA ILE A 20 -18.87 -9.04 1.29
C ILE A 20 -19.74 -7.78 1.19
N ILE A 21 -19.28 -6.66 1.75
CA ILE A 21 -19.96 -5.36 1.69
C ILE A 21 -20.17 -4.94 0.23
N THR A 22 -19.08 -4.82 -0.55
CA THR A 22 -19.18 -4.37 -1.95
C THR A 22 -20.03 -5.32 -2.81
N LYS A 23 -19.87 -6.64 -2.65
CA LYS A 23 -20.71 -7.60 -3.38
C LYS A 23 -22.18 -7.36 -3.07
N PHE A 24 -22.57 -7.22 -1.82
CA PHE A 24 -23.97 -6.99 -1.46
C PHE A 24 -24.50 -5.67 -2.05
N LEU A 25 -23.75 -4.57 -1.86
CA LEU A 25 -24.15 -3.23 -2.30
C LEU A 25 -24.37 -3.12 -3.81
N TYR A 26 -23.56 -3.82 -4.62
CA TYR A 26 -23.64 -3.76 -6.09
C TYR A 26 -24.36 -4.94 -6.76
N SER A 27 -24.82 -5.96 -6.01
CA SER A 27 -25.46 -7.15 -6.61
C SER A 27 -26.94 -6.95 -6.98
N ARG A 28 -27.61 -5.91 -6.46
CA ARG A 28 -29.06 -5.76 -6.53
C ARG A 28 -29.43 -4.35 -6.92
N GLU A 29 -30.34 -4.21 -7.89
CA GLU A 29 -30.78 -2.89 -8.39
C GLU A 29 -31.38 -2.01 -7.29
N THR A 30 -32.22 -2.57 -6.42
CA THR A 30 -32.85 -1.82 -5.32
C THR A 30 -31.83 -1.35 -4.27
N VAL A 31 -30.82 -2.16 -3.98
CA VAL A 31 -29.75 -1.78 -3.03
C VAL A 31 -28.83 -0.76 -3.68
N LEU A 32 -28.50 -0.94 -4.96
CA LEU A 32 -27.70 0.00 -5.73
C LEU A 32 -28.35 1.38 -5.81
N LYS A 33 -29.68 1.44 -5.99
CA LYS A 33 -30.44 2.70 -5.94
C LYS A 33 -30.31 3.40 -4.58
N LEU A 34 -30.34 2.65 -3.48
CA LEU A 34 -30.09 3.21 -2.16
C LEU A 34 -28.64 3.70 -2.03
N VAL A 35 -27.65 2.91 -2.45
CA VAL A 35 -26.24 3.33 -2.44
C VAL A 35 -26.06 4.64 -3.20
N SER A 36 -26.64 4.78 -4.40
CA SER A 36 -26.52 5.99 -5.21
C SER A 36 -27.15 7.25 -4.61
N LYS A 37 -28.06 7.10 -3.64
CA LYS A 37 -28.66 8.24 -2.92
C LYS A 37 -27.79 8.74 -1.78
N HIS A 38 -26.95 7.88 -1.21
CA HIS A 38 -26.18 8.17 0.01
C HIS A 38 -24.69 8.35 -0.27
N VAL A 39 -24.13 7.60 -1.20
CA VAL A 39 -22.72 7.64 -1.60
C VAL A 39 -22.61 8.47 -2.87
N PHE A 40 -22.08 9.69 -2.75
CA PHE A 40 -21.97 10.64 -3.87
C PHE A 40 -20.62 10.50 -4.59
N GLU A 41 -20.66 10.49 -5.92
CA GLU A 41 -19.53 10.64 -6.86
C GLU A 41 -18.43 9.55 -6.84
N ARG A 42 -18.23 8.84 -5.73
CA ARG A 42 -17.17 7.84 -5.59
C ARG A 42 -17.72 6.42 -5.66
N SER A 43 -17.32 5.68 -6.68
CA SER A 43 -17.50 4.23 -6.68
C SER A 43 -16.73 3.62 -5.51
N LEU A 44 -17.40 2.84 -4.65
CA LEU A 44 -16.74 2.11 -3.57
C LEU A 44 -15.70 1.13 -4.13
N VAL A 45 -15.98 0.55 -5.30
CA VAL A 45 -15.06 -0.34 -5.99
C VAL A 45 -14.12 0.49 -6.87
N ASN A 46 -12.82 0.37 -6.62
CA ASN A 46 -11.81 1.12 -7.37
C ASN A 46 -11.26 0.33 -8.57
N SER A 47 -11.31 0.95 -9.76
CA SER A 47 -10.75 0.41 -11.00
C SER A 47 -9.32 0.91 -11.26
N SER A 48 -8.34 0.41 -10.51
CA SER A 48 -6.91 0.66 -10.82
C SER A 48 -6.39 -0.29 -11.91
N ARG A 49 -5.49 0.22 -12.77
CA ARG A 49 -4.73 -0.59 -13.74
C ARG A 49 -3.83 -1.60 -13.02
N ILE A 50 -3.31 -1.26 -11.84
CA ILE A 50 -2.51 -2.17 -11.02
C ILE A 50 -3.45 -3.09 -10.24
N ARG A 51 -3.60 -4.34 -10.70
CA ARG A 51 -4.57 -5.28 -10.12
C ARG A 51 -4.37 -5.50 -8.62
N SER A 52 -3.12 -5.56 -8.16
CA SER A 52 -2.77 -5.85 -6.77
C SER A 52 -3.16 -4.74 -5.79
N VAL A 53 -3.39 -3.49 -6.22
CA VAL A 53 -3.78 -2.39 -5.31
C VAL A 53 -5.29 -2.28 -5.11
N ARG A 54 -6.09 -2.89 -5.99
CA ARG A 54 -7.55 -2.77 -5.98
C ARG A 54 -8.20 -3.10 -4.64
N PRO A 55 -7.79 -4.16 -3.90
CA PRO A 55 -8.38 -4.46 -2.60
C PRO A 55 -8.19 -3.33 -1.59
N SER A 56 -6.98 -2.79 -1.48
CA SER A 56 -6.67 -1.67 -0.56
C SER A 56 -7.41 -0.39 -0.95
N LEU A 57 -7.45 -0.05 -2.24
CA LEU A 57 -8.20 1.13 -2.70
C LEU A 57 -9.72 1.00 -2.51
N THR A 58 -10.26 -0.21 -2.68
CA THR A 58 -11.67 -0.49 -2.41
C THR A 58 -11.97 -0.34 -0.92
N LEU A 59 -11.09 -0.85 -0.06
CA LEU A 59 -11.21 -0.68 1.39
C LEU A 59 -11.10 0.80 1.79
N GLU A 60 -10.21 1.57 1.17
CA GLU A 60 -10.05 3.01 1.40
C GLU A 60 -11.35 3.75 1.07
N ASN A 61 -11.95 3.48 -0.08
CA ASN A 61 -13.22 4.08 -0.47
C ASN A 61 -14.35 3.70 0.51
N ILE A 62 -14.43 2.45 0.97
CA ILE A 62 -15.41 2.06 2.01
C ILE A 62 -15.21 2.86 3.30
N VAL A 63 -13.97 3.03 3.75
CA VAL A 63 -13.66 3.78 4.98
C VAL A 63 -13.98 5.26 4.83
N LEU A 64 -13.72 5.86 3.67
CA LEU A 64 -14.05 7.26 3.39
C LEU A 64 -15.56 7.50 3.33
N GLU A 65 -16.32 6.51 2.85
CA GLU A 65 -17.79 6.55 2.81
C GLU A 65 -18.45 6.04 4.10
N LYS A 66 -17.70 5.84 5.19
CA LYS A 66 -18.20 5.29 6.45
C LYS A 66 -19.48 5.96 6.92
N GLU A 67 -19.49 7.29 7.03
CA GLU A 67 -20.64 8.03 7.55
C GLU A 67 -21.86 7.91 6.63
N ASN A 68 -21.64 7.93 5.32
CA ASN A 68 -22.70 7.79 4.32
C ASN A 68 -23.29 6.38 4.33
N LEU A 69 -22.45 5.35 4.46
CA LEU A 69 -22.90 3.98 4.64
C LEU A 69 -23.68 3.83 5.95
N GLN A 70 -23.19 4.37 7.07
CA GLN A 70 -23.93 4.32 8.33
C GLN A 70 -25.28 5.05 8.24
N LYS A 71 -25.36 6.20 7.57
CA LYS A 71 -26.63 6.89 7.30
C LYS A 71 -27.57 6.07 6.41
N MET A 72 -27.03 5.40 5.38
CA MET A 72 -27.81 4.54 4.49
C MET A 72 -28.44 3.37 5.27
N PHE A 73 -27.65 2.65 6.07
CA PHE A 73 -28.14 1.52 6.85
C PHE A 73 -29.01 1.96 8.04
N GLY A 74 -28.92 3.21 8.48
CA GLY A 74 -29.82 3.80 9.48
C GLY A 74 -31.11 4.41 8.90
N SER A 75 -31.29 4.44 7.57
CA SER A 75 -32.41 5.15 6.96
C SER A 75 -33.74 4.42 7.09
N SER A 76 -34.84 5.16 7.07
CA SER A 76 -36.19 4.57 7.03
C SER A 76 -36.41 3.71 5.78
N GLU A 77 -35.82 4.11 4.65
CA GLU A 77 -35.88 3.39 3.38
C GLU A 77 -35.16 2.03 3.45
N TRP A 78 -34.02 1.95 4.15
CA TRP A 78 -33.36 0.68 4.43
C TRP A 78 -34.21 -0.18 5.37
N ASN A 79 -34.66 0.38 6.50
CA ASN A 79 -35.38 -0.34 7.55
C ASN A 79 -36.73 -0.91 7.08
N THR A 80 -37.37 -0.28 6.10
CA THR A 80 -38.61 -0.76 5.47
C THR A 80 -38.36 -1.69 4.28
N SER A 81 -37.11 -1.86 3.85
CA SER A 81 -36.77 -2.72 2.72
C SER A 81 -36.82 -4.20 3.09
N ILE A 82 -37.09 -5.05 2.09
CA ILE A 82 -36.98 -6.51 2.23
C ILE A 82 -35.55 -6.96 2.58
N TRP A 83 -34.54 -6.12 2.35
CA TRP A 83 -33.14 -6.50 2.53
C TRP A 83 -32.70 -6.40 3.99
N ALA A 84 -33.30 -5.49 4.76
CA ALA A 84 -33.05 -5.38 6.20
C ALA A 84 -33.46 -6.64 6.98
N SER A 85 -34.43 -7.42 6.47
CA SER A 85 -34.86 -8.68 7.09
C SER A 85 -34.08 -9.90 6.64
N ARG A 86 -33.40 -9.85 5.48
CA ARG A 86 -32.63 -10.97 4.92
C ARG A 86 -31.28 -11.14 5.62
N ALA A 87 -30.82 -12.39 5.68
CA ALA A 87 -29.58 -12.74 6.39
C ALA A 87 -28.33 -12.06 5.82
N ASP A 88 -28.25 -11.90 4.50
CA ASP A 88 -27.14 -11.21 3.83
C ASP A 88 -27.15 -9.70 4.10
N GLY A 89 -28.33 -9.07 4.09
CA GLY A 89 -28.48 -7.65 4.44
C GLY A 89 -28.18 -7.36 5.90
N LYS A 90 -28.70 -8.18 6.83
CA LYS A 90 -28.38 -8.09 8.27
C LYS A 90 -26.88 -8.18 8.53
N ARG A 91 -26.23 -9.19 7.95
CA ARG A 91 -24.79 -9.38 8.08
C ARG A 91 -23.98 -8.16 7.64
N VAL A 92 -24.40 -7.50 6.55
CA VAL A 92 -23.71 -6.29 6.06
C VAL A 92 -24.01 -5.09 6.96
N ALA A 93 -25.25 -4.93 7.41
CA ALA A 93 -25.62 -3.90 8.38
C ALA A 93 -24.79 -4.02 9.66
N ASP A 94 -24.68 -5.23 10.23
CA ASP A 94 -23.87 -5.50 11.43
C ASP A 94 -22.40 -5.13 11.23
N LEU A 95 -21.84 -5.37 10.03
CA LEU A 95 -20.45 -4.98 9.71
C LEU A 95 -20.28 -3.47 9.61
N ILE A 96 -21.27 -2.75 9.07
CA ILE A 96 -21.25 -1.28 8.90
C ILE A 96 -21.50 -0.56 10.23
N GLU A 97 -22.34 -1.12 11.10
CA GLU A 97 -22.58 -0.59 12.44
C GLU A 97 -21.44 -0.92 13.40
N GLY A 98 -20.83 -2.09 13.24
CA GLY A 98 -19.78 -2.60 14.12
C GLY A 98 -18.51 -1.74 14.14
N PRO A 99 -18.10 -1.18 15.30
CA PRO A 99 -16.89 -0.35 15.40
C PRO A 99 -15.60 -1.12 15.10
N SER A 100 -15.59 -2.44 15.32
CA SER A 100 -14.44 -3.32 15.10
C SER A 100 -14.04 -3.39 13.62
N PHE A 101 -15.00 -3.43 12.70
CA PHE A 101 -14.68 -3.45 11.28
C PHE A 101 -13.90 -2.19 10.89
N TRP A 102 -14.38 -1.02 11.31
CA TRP A 102 -13.74 0.26 11.01
C TRP A 102 -12.35 0.38 11.63
N SER A 103 -12.18 -0.01 12.90
CA SER A 103 -10.87 0.06 13.56
C SER A 103 -9.84 -0.84 12.88
N GLU A 104 -10.22 -2.05 12.49
CA GLU A 104 -9.33 -2.97 11.78
C GLU A 104 -9.06 -2.50 10.34
N ALA A 105 -10.09 -2.00 9.64
CA ALA A 105 -9.93 -1.42 8.30
C ALA A 105 -8.94 -0.26 8.30
N THR A 106 -9.04 0.67 9.25
CA THR A 106 -8.08 1.77 9.39
C THR A 106 -6.66 1.26 9.63
N LYS A 107 -6.46 0.26 10.50
CA LYS A 107 -5.12 -0.32 10.73
C LYS A 107 -4.54 -0.93 9.46
N VAL A 108 -5.35 -1.65 8.68
CA VAL A 108 -4.91 -2.24 7.41
C VAL A 108 -4.54 -1.16 6.39
N LEU A 109 -5.33 -0.09 6.30
CA LEU A 109 -5.05 1.02 5.38
C LEU A 109 -3.75 1.76 5.73
N LYS A 110 -3.49 1.98 7.02
CA LYS A 110 -2.22 2.57 7.49
C LYS A 110 -0.98 1.83 7.01
N ALA A 111 -1.07 0.50 6.89
CA ALA A 111 0.04 -0.32 6.41
C ALA A 111 0.07 -0.44 4.87
N THR A 112 -1.09 -0.42 4.21
CA THR A 112 -1.19 -0.75 2.78
C THR A 112 -1.21 0.48 1.85
N ILE A 113 -1.76 1.61 2.27
CA ILE A 113 -1.84 2.82 1.44
C ILE A 113 -0.47 3.41 1.08
N PRO A 114 0.53 3.49 1.99
CA PRO A 114 1.87 3.91 1.61
C PRO A 114 2.45 3.07 0.46
N LEU A 115 2.23 1.75 0.52
CA LEU A 115 2.66 0.81 -0.51
C LEU A 115 1.89 0.98 -1.84
N VAL A 116 0.60 1.28 -1.77
CA VAL A 116 -0.21 1.61 -2.97
C VAL A 116 0.33 2.86 -3.66
N ARG A 117 0.67 3.90 -2.88
CA ARG A 117 1.25 5.15 -3.40
C ARG A 117 2.61 4.89 -4.05
N ALA A 118 3.49 4.14 -3.39
CA ALA A 118 4.77 3.71 -3.95
C ALA A 118 4.61 2.92 -5.25
N LEU A 119 3.65 1.99 -5.31
CA LEU A 119 3.38 1.23 -6.53
C LEU A 119 2.88 2.12 -7.67
N HIS A 120 2.03 3.12 -7.41
CA HIS A 120 1.64 4.06 -8.46
C HIS A 120 2.80 4.94 -8.92
N LEU A 121 3.70 5.35 -8.01
CA LEU A 121 4.90 6.09 -8.35
C LEU A 121 5.81 5.26 -9.27
N ILE A 122 6.15 4.03 -8.85
CA ILE A 122 7.05 3.11 -9.57
C ILE A 122 6.49 2.65 -10.92
N ASN A 123 5.16 2.57 -11.06
CA ASN A 123 4.52 2.18 -12.32
C ASN A 123 4.09 3.39 -13.18
N GLY A 124 4.47 4.61 -12.80
CA GLY A 124 4.16 5.82 -13.55
C GLY A 124 5.12 6.04 -14.72
N ASP A 125 4.59 6.49 -15.86
CA ASP A 125 5.29 6.59 -17.15
C ASP A 125 6.35 7.72 -17.23
N SER A 126 6.60 8.50 -16.17
CA SER A 126 7.23 9.82 -16.30
C SER A 126 8.70 9.95 -15.90
N LYS A 127 9.33 8.96 -15.23
CA LYS A 127 10.75 9.06 -14.80
C LYS A 127 11.47 7.71 -14.81
N PRO A 128 12.82 7.67 -14.88
CA PRO A 128 13.59 6.45 -14.62
C PRO A 128 13.37 6.03 -13.16
N GLN A 129 12.48 5.05 -12.96
CA GLN A 129 12.03 4.66 -11.62
C GLN A 129 13.12 3.93 -10.82
N MET A 130 14.09 3.34 -11.52
CA MET A 130 15.09 2.45 -10.94
C MET A 130 15.85 3.09 -9.78
N SER A 131 16.29 4.34 -9.95
CA SER A 131 17.05 5.09 -8.94
C SER A 131 16.22 5.56 -7.74
N TYR A 132 14.90 5.54 -7.86
CA TYR A 132 13.98 5.92 -6.78
C TYR A 132 13.41 4.71 -6.04
N ILE A 133 13.59 3.48 -6.54
CA ILE A 133 13.03 2.27 -5.90
C ILE A 133 13.58 2.08 -4.47
N TYR A 134 14.88 2.33 -4.26
CA TYR A 134 15.50 2.24 -2.93
C TYR A 134 14.86 3.23 -1.95
N GLU A 135 14.95 4.51 -2.29
CA GLU A 135 14.38 5.61 -1.50
C GLU A 135 12.88 5.42 -1.24
N THR A 136 12.12 5.04 -2.27
CA THR A 136 10.66 4.82 -2.16
C THR A 136 10.35 3.70 -1.16
N MET A 137 11.16 2.64 -1.12
CA MET A 137 10.95 1.55 -0.16
C MET A 137 11.22 2.02 1.27
N ASP A 138 12.26 2.83 1.48
CA ASP A 138 12.57 3.39 2.79
C ASP A 138 11.47 4.34 3.27
N GLN A 139 11.02 5.25 2.40
CA GLN A 139 9.89 6.15 2.67
C GLN A 139 8.60 5.40 3.01
N VAL A 140 8.33 4.26 2.36
CA VAL A 140 7.18 3.40 2.73
C VAL A 140 7.33 2.88 4.15
N LYS A 141 8.51 2.39 4.53
CA LYS A 141 8.76 1.88 5.88
C LYS A 141 8.59 2.98 6.93
N GLU A 142 9.19 4.14 6.71
CA GLU A 142 9.08 5.28 7.63
C GLU A 142 7.63 5.80 7.72
N THR A 143 6.92 5.95 6.60
CA THR A 143 5.50 6.35 6.61
C THR A 143 4.64 5.38 7.42
N ILE A 144 4.85 4.06 7.28
CA ILE A 144 4.11 3.06 8.07
C ILE A 144 4.44 3.21 9.56
N LYS A 145 5.72 3.40 9.91
CA LYS A 145 6.15 3.59 11.30
C LYS A 145 5.50 4.83 11.93
N GLU A 146 5.42 5.93 11.19
CA GLU A 146 4.74 7.16 11.60
C GLU A 146 3.22 6.96 11.78
N GLU A 147 2.57 6.28 10.84
CA GLU A 147 1.13 5.97 10.91
C GLU A 147 0.76 5.18 12.18
N PHE A 148 1.68 4.36 12.66
CA PHE A 148 1.56 3.61 13.93
C PHE A 148 2.15 4.35 15.14
N LYS A 149 2.39 5.66 15.04
CA LYS A 149 2.92 6.53 16.10
C LYS A 149 4.22 5.98 16.71
N ASN A 150 5.10 5.47 15.87
CA ASN A 150 6.38 4.86 16.28
C ASN A 150 6.25 3.67 17.24
N LYS A 151 5.06 3.06 17.37
CA LYS A 151 4.86 1.87 18.20
C LYS A 151 5.38 0.64 17.47
N LYS A 152 6.62 0.26 17.78
CA LYS A 152 7.36 -0.86 17.16
C LYS A 152 6.55 -2.15 17.01
N ILE A 153 5.81 -2.54 18.05
CA ILE A 153 4.99 -3.76 18.05
C ILE A 153 3.90 -3.72 16.96
N CYS A 154 3.41 -2.53 16.61
CA CYS A 154 2.35 -2.36 15.63
C CYS A 154 2.85 -2.37 14.17
N TYR A 155 4.01 -1.75 13.88
CA TYR A 155 4.49 -1.65 12.49
C TYR A 155 5.50 -2.74 12.08
N MET A 156 6.25 -3.31 13.03
CA MET A 156 7.30 -4.29 12.71
C MET A 156 6.81 -5.52 11.93
N PRO A 157 5.59 -6.07 12.17
CA PRO A 157 5.09 -7.15 11.33
C PRO A 157 5.00 -6.79 9.84
N PHE A 158 4.63 -5.55 9.51
CA PHE A 158 4.58 -5.07 8.13
C PHE A 158 5.98 -4.85 7.56
N TRP A 159 6.89 -4.27 8.35
CA TRP A 159 8.30 -4.12 7.96
C TRP A 159 8.94 -5.46 7.63
N LYS A 160 8.73 -6.51 8.45
CA LYS A 160 9.26 -7.86 8.14
C LYS A 160 8.79 -8.38 6.78
N ILE A 161 7.56 -8.08 6.38
CA ILE A 161 7.04 -8.47 5.06
C ILE A 161 7.70 -7.61 3.97
N LEU A 162 7.85 -6.31 4.19
CA LEU A 162 8.54 -5.40 3.26
C LEU A 162 10.00 -5.80 3.07
N ASP A 163 10.74 -6.06 4.15
CA ASP A 163 12.11 -6.55 4.12
C ASP A 163 12.19 -7.88 3.35
N GLY A 164 11.23 -8.78 3.58
CA GLY A 164 11.10 -10.02 2.82
C GLY A 164 10.85 -9.80 1.32
N ILE A 165 10.05 -8.80 0.93
CA ILE A 165 9.85 -8.44 -0.47
C ILE A 165 11.11 -7.80 -1.05
N TRP A 166 11.72 -6.88 -0.32
CA TRP A 166 12.94 -6.18 -0.70
C TRP A 166 14.03 -7.20 -0.99
N ASN A 167 14.41 -8.00 0.00
CA ASN A 167 15.55 -8.91 -0.09
C ASN A 167 15.38 -10.05 -1.10
N ASN A 168 14.15 -10.51 -1.33
CA ASN A 168 13.91 -11.70 -2.17
C ASN A 168 13.36 -11.42 -3.57
N ILE A 169 12.82 -10.23 -3.83
CA ILE A 169 12.10 -9.93 -5.08
C ILE A 169 12.67 -8.70 -5.78
N LEU A 170 12.91 -7.61 -5.04
CA LEU A 170 13.22 -6.32 -5.63
C LEU A 170 14.71 -5.99 -5.57
N HIS A 171 15.32 -6.11 -4.40
CA HIS A 171 16.67 -5.67 -4.16
C HIS A 171 17.66 -6.35 -5.11
N ARG A 172 18.49 -5.53 -5.73
CA ARG A 172 19.64 -5.90 -6.54
C ARG A 172 20.67 -4.81 -6.35
N HIS A 173 21.95 -5.15 -6.45
CA HIS A 173 23.06 -4.18 -6.37
C HIS A 173 22.84 -2.94 -7.25
N ILE A 174 22.25 -3.13 -8.44
CA ILE A 174 21.94 -2.03 -9.36
C ILE A 174 20.93 -1.02 -8.81
N HIS A 175 19.97 -1.42 -7.96
CA HIS A 175 19.04 -0.48 -7.34
C HIS A 175 19.77 0.43 -6.35
N ALA A 176 20.61 -0.14 -5.50
CA ALA A 176 21.38 0.60 -4.51
C ALA A 176 22.45 1.50 -5.19
N ALA A 177 23.13 0.99 -6.22
CA ALA A 177 24.04 1.78 -7.04
C ALA A 177 23.31 2.94 -7.74
N SER A 178 22.10 2.69 -8.28
CA SER A 178 21.32 3.73 -8.95
C SER A 178 20.79 4.81 -8.01
N TYR A 179 20.52 4.46 -6.74
CA TYR A 179 20.19 5.43 -5.70
C TYR A 179 21.38 6.33 -5.39
N PHE A 180 22.56 5.73 -5.17
CA PHE A 180 23.80 6.47 -4.93
C PHE A 180 24.13 7.44 -6.08
N LEU A 181 24.01 6.96 -7.31
CA LEU A 181 24.37 7.72 -8.51
C LEU A 181 23.28 8.71 -8.97
N ASN A 182 22.19 8.89 -8.21
CA ASN A 182 21.13 9.82 -8.57
C ASN A 182 21.40 11.21 -7.97
N PRO A 183 21.76 12.24 -8.76
CA PRO A 183 22.12 13.55 -8.20
C PRO A 183 20.97 14.23 -7.45
N SER A 184 19.72 13.94 -7.84
CA SER A 184 18.55 14.49 -7.14
C SER A 184 18.34 13.91 -5.74
N LEU A 185 18.95 12.76 -5.44
CA LEU A 185 18.93 12.14 -4.12
C LEU A 185 20.27 12.34 -3.40
N PHE A 186 21.39 12.19 -4.11
CA PHE A 186 22.74 12.30 -3.55
C PHE A 186 23.01 13.65 -2.87
N TYR A 187 22.51 14.75 -3.44
CA TYR A 187 22.66 16.09 -2.87
C TYR A 187 21.50 16.51 -1.95
N TYR A 188 20.61 15.58 -1.60
CA TYR A 188 19.52 15.84 -0.67
C TYR A 188 20.01 15.64 0.78
N ASP A 189 19.53 16.45 1.73
CA ASP A 189 20.03 16.46 3.11
C ASP A 189 19.85 15.11 3.83
N ASP A 190 18.82 14.35 3.44
CA ASP A 190 18.51 13.03 4.02
C ASP A 190 19.18 11.86 3.28
N PHE A 191 20.15 12.12 2.39
CA PHE A 191 20.86 11.05 1.69
C PHE A 191 21.67 10.18 2.64
N VAL A 192 21.52 8.86 2.53
CA VAL A 192 22.26 7.90 3.35
C VAL A 192 22.95 6.86 2.47
N ALA A 193 24.29 6.94 2.39
CA ALA A 193 25.13 5.88 1.83
C ALA A 193 25.50 4.85 2.90
N ASP A 194 24.53 4.02 3.29
CA ASP A 194 24.79 2.91 4.21
C ASP A 194 25.63 1.79 3.57
N ALA A 195 25.94 0.76 4.36
CA ALA A 195 26.73 -0.38 3.89
C ALA A 195 26.05 -1.17 2.75
N GLU A 196 24.72 -1.19 2.66
CA GLU A 196 23.97 -1.84 1.58
C GLU A 196 24.12 -1.01 0.29
N VAL A 197 23.96 0.31 0.37
CA VAL A 197 24.13 1.24 -0.74
C VAL A 197 25.56 1.22 -1.27
N ALA A 198 26.55 1.43 -0.41
CA ALA A 198 27.96 1.41 -0.78
C ALA A 198 28.38 0.04 -1.34
N GLY A 199 27.95 -1.05 -0.70
CA GLY A 199 28.20 -2.41 -1.16
C GLY A 199 27.57 -2.70 -2.52
N GLY A 200 26.35 -2.21 -2.76
CA GLY A 200 25.68 -2.34 -4.06
C GLY A 200 26.40 -1.60 -5.19
N LEU A 201 26.87 -0.38 -4.95
CA LEU A 201 27.69 0.36 -5.90
C LEU A 201 28.98 -0.39 -6.24
N LEU A 202 29.71 -0.86 -5.22
CA LEU A 202 30.95 -1.61 -5.39
C LEU A 202 30.71 -2.89 -6.20
N CYS A 203 29.66 -3.65 -5.89
CA CYS A 203 29.32 -4.87 -6.63
C CYS A 203 29.05 -4.58 -8.11
N CYS A 204 28.37 -3.47 -8.42
CA CYS A 204 28.16 -3.04 -9.80
C CYS A 204 29.47 -2.67 -10.50
N ILE A 205 30.37 -1.92 -9.85
CA ILE A 205 31.68 -1.55 -10.42
C ILE A 205 32.51 -2.80 -10.74
N VAL A 206 32.63 -3.72 -9.78
CA VAL A 206 33.37 -4.98 -9.94
C VAL A 206 32.80 -5.83 -11.08
N HIS A 207 31.49 -5.78 -11.29
CA HIS A 207 30.85 -6.52 -12.39
C HIS A 207 31.04 -5.88 -13.76
N MET A 208 31.13 -4.54 -13.83
CA MET A 208 31.26 -3.80 -15.09
C MET A 208 32.70 -3.64 -15.56
N VAL A 209 33.67 -3.67 -14.65
CA VAL A 209 35.09 -3.38 -14.93
C VAL A 209 35.93 -4.55 -14.46
N GLU A 210 36.63 -5.25 -15.35
CA GLU A 210 37.49 -6.38 -14.95
C GLU A 210 38.84 -5.93 -14.35
N ASP A 211 39.37 -4.79 -14.79
CA ASP A 211 40.67 -4.28 -14.36
C ASP A 211 40.59 -3.65 -12.96
N LYS A 212 41.26 -4.27 -11.99
CA LYS A 212 41.32 -3.79 -10.60
C LYS A 212 41.90 -2.39 -10.45
N LYS A 213 42.89 -1.99 -11.26
CA LYS A 213 43.46 -0.64 -11.19
C LYS A 213 42.44 0.40 -11.60
N ILE A 214 41.59 0.08 -12.58
CA ILE A 214 40.50 0.96 -13.00
C ILE A 214 39.42 1.01 -11.92
N GLN A 215 39.10 -0.13 -11.29
CA GLN A 215 38.18 -0.16 -10.14
C GLN A 215 38.68 0.76 -9.00
N ASP A 216 39.95 0.63 -8.60
CA ASP A 216 40.55 1.44 -7.53
C ASP A 216 40.51 2.94 -7.88
N LEU A 217 40.79 3.29 -9.13
CA LEU A 217 40.72 4.68 -9.59
C LEU A 217 39.29 5.23 -9.55
N ILE A 218 38.29 4.44 -9.94
CA ILE A 218 36.88 4.84 -9.86
C ILE A 218 36.48 5.09 -8.41
N LEU A 219 36.86 4.21 -7.49
CA LEU A 219 36.52 4.34 -6.06
C LEU A 219 37.15 5.60 -5.46
N GLN A 220 38.43 5.87 -5.75
CA GLN A 220 39.08 7.12 -5.32
C GLN A 220 38.36 8.37 -5.80
N LYS A 221 37.76 8.33 -6.99
CA LYS A 221 37.03 9.46 -7.57
C LYS A 221 35.61 9.64 -7.04
N LEU A 222 35.04 8.60 -6.42
CA LEU A 222 33.73 8.69 -5.78
C LEU A 222 33.81 9.27 -4.37
N ASP A 223 34.99 9.23 -3.74
CA ASP A 223 35.26 9.79 -2.41
C ASP A 223 35.72 11.27 -2.44
N GLU A 224 35.90 11.86 -3.63
CA GLU A 224 36.26 13.29 -3.86
C GLU A 224 35.02 14.21 -3.85
#